data_AF-A0A2A7MPI2-F1
#
_entry.id   AF-A0A2A7MPI2-F1
#
_cell.length_a   1.000
_cell.length_b   1.000
_cell.length_c   1.000
_cell.angle_alpha   90.00
_cell.angle_beta   90.00
_cell.angle_gamma   90.00
#
_symmetry.space_group_name_H-M   'P 1'
#
loop_
_entity.id
_entity.type
_entity.pdbx_description
1 polymer ?
#
loop_
_entity_poly.entity_id
_entity_poly.type
_entity_poly.pdbx_seq_one_letter_code
_entity_poly.pdbx_strand_id
1 'polypeptide(L)'
;MRPRIVQADGQIGFYWATPTGEPASLPELMLTDDEPERLLATHLEALDDAMIIAAAQFGEILGGGRQPDPAERDDLLTLHRTLDILCRQYALGAELSSSVPNLRAGKIIGTAALLSIKAREPLGLLGQAPLDDRLDPPPQGVVSGFGQLQLVDQDKPWMGGRWVLKTEAGQRHPLTLSMMMFDSSGVNKNAARQEHRDLLRTCIDAAGADVDPFTLACALDWLLYDWLMAHRADPDSAEIEIPKGSEADAIMIVDATAASMRTRARFDPGLTGALIGRP
;
A
#
# COMPACT_ATOMS: atom_id res chain seq x y z
N MET A 1 20.91 -27.66 6.23
CA MET A 1 20.74 -26.29 6.77
C MET A 1 19.47 -25.71 6.16
N ARG A 2 18.75 -24.85 6.88
CA ARG A 2 17.50 -24.24 6.40
C ARG A 2 17.77 -22.88 5.76
N PRO A 3 16.92 -22.39 4.85
CA PRO A 3 16.96 -21.00 4.41
C PRO A 3 16.81 -20.05 5.60
N ARG A 4 17.38 -18.84 5.49
CA ARG A 4 17.37 -17.85 6.57
C ARG A 4 17.15 -16.43 6.04
N ILE A 5 16.66 -15.56 6.91
CA ILE A 5 16.62 -14.13 6.68
C ILE A 5 17.97 -13.52 7.05
N VAL A 6 18.46 -12.61 6.21
CA VAL A 6 19.66 -11.82 6.45
C VAL A 6 19.28 -10.34 6.53
N GLN A 7 19.66 -9.73 7.65
CA GLN A 7 19.49 -8.32 7.94
C GLN A 7 20.75 -7.85 8.67
N ALA A 8 21.56 -7.02 8.01
CA ALA A 8 22.75 -6.43 8.60
C ALA A 8 22.41 -5.13 9.36
N ASP A 9 23.32 -4.70 10.25
CA ASP A 9 23.18 -3.41 10.93
C ASP A 9 23.11 -2.26 9.91
N GLY A 10 22.10 -1.40 10.04
CA GLY A 10 21.85 -0.29 9.13
C GLY A 10 21.23 -0.69 7.78
N GLN A 11 20.90 -1.97 7.57
CA GLN A 11 20.19 -2.41 6.36
C GLN A 11 18.70 -2.04 6.43
N ILE A 12 18.20 -1.41 5.37
CA ILE A 12 16.77 -1.18 5.18
C ILE A 12 16.10 -2.48 4.72
N GLY A 13 15.23 -3.02 5.57
CA GLY A 13 14.55 -4.29 5.34
C GLY A 13 15.48 -5.51 5.44
N PHE A 14 15.12 -6.58 4.72
CA PHE A 14 15.84 -7.85 4.77
C PHE A 14 15.80 -8.57 3.42
N TYR A 15 16.61 -9.62 3.27
CA TYR A 15 16.49 -10.56 2.16
C TYR A 15 16.59 -12.01 2.64
N TRP A 16 16.11 -12.93 1.83
CA TRP A 16 16.21 -14.37 2.08
C TRP A 16 17.49 -14.94 1.49
N ALA A 17 18.09 -15.91 2.17
CA ALA A 17 19.25 -16.65 1.69
C ALA A 17 19.01 -18.16 1.76
N THR A 18 19.50 -18.87 0.75
CA THR A 18 19.53 -20.34 0.71
C THR A 18 20.39 -20.90 1.86
N PRO A 19 20.32 -22.21 2.12
CA PRO A 19 21.21 -22.87 3.08
C PRO A 19 22.71 -22.69 2.82
N THR A 20 23.10 -22.44 1.56
CA THR A 20 24.50 -22.17 1.16
C THR A 20 24.89 -20.70 1.28
N GLY A 21 23.95 -19.83 1.68
CA GLY A 21 24.17 -18.40 1.87
C GLY A 21 23.93 -17.55 0.61
N GLU A 22 23.42 -18.15 -0.47
CA GLU A 22 23.11 -17.41 -1.69
C GLU A 22 21.79 -16.65 -1.54
N PRO A 23 21.70 -15.37 -1.96
CA PRO A 23 20.43 -14.64 -1.93
C PRO A 23 19.36 -15.32 -2.80
N ALA A 24 18.15 -15.42 -2.28
CA ALA A 24 16.98 -15.97 -2.95
C ALA A 24 15.74 -15.14 -2.59
N SER A 25 14.69 -15.26 -3.39
CA SER A 25 13.37 -14.72 -3.04
C SER A 25 12.55 -15.75 -2.24
N LEU A 26 11.56 -15.28 -1.46
CA LEU A 26 10.65 -16.18 -0.75
C LEU A 26 9.97 -17.19 -1.70
N PRO A 27 9.40 -16.80 -2.87
CA PRO A 27 8.80 -17.75 -3.80
C PRO A 27 9.76 -18.85 -4.28
N GLU A 28 11.01 -18.51 -4.59
CA GLU A 28 12.01 -19.50 -5.00
C GLU A 28 12.31 -20.51 -3.90
N LEU A 29 12.41 -20.06 -2.66
CA LEU A 29 12.61 -20.94 -1.51
C LEU A 29 11.40 -21.85 -1.28
N MET A 30 10.18 -21.30 -1.36
CA MET A 30 8.95 -22.07 -1.13
C MET A 30 8.73 -23.19 -2.15
N LEU A 31 9.24 -23.07 -3.39
CA LEU A 31 9.17 -24.12 -4.39
C LEU A 31 10.00 -25.38 -4.04
N THR A 32 10.94 -25.26 -3.11
CA THR A 32 11.90 -26.32 -2.77
C THR A 32 11.94 -26.69 -1.29
N ASP A 33 11.25 -25.94 -0.42
CA ASP A 33 11.17 -26.20 1.01
C ASP A 33 10.04 -27.20 1.33
N ASP A 34 10.30 -28.12 2.24
CA ASP A 34 9.33 -29.14 2.67
C ASP A 34 8.22 -28.55 3.58
N GLU A 35 8.44 -27.36 4.18
CA GLU A 35 7.53 -26.65 5.08
C GLU A 35 7.29 -25.19 4.61
N PRO A 36 6.73 -24.96 3.41
CA PRO A 36 6.66 -23.63 2.79
C PRO A 36 5.81 -22.63 3.60
N GLU A 37 4.77 -23.09 4.30
CA GLU A 37 3.93 -22.25 5.15
C GLU A 37 4.71 -21.59 6.30
N ARG A 38 5.74 -22.27 6.81
CA ARG A 38 6.62 -21.72 7.85
C ARG A 38 7.41 -20.53 7.31
N LEU A 39 7.90 -20.60 6.06
CA LEU A 39 8.63 -19.50 5.44
C LEU A 39 7.73 -18.27 5.26
N LEU A 40 6.46 -18.49 4.90
CA LEU A 40 5.48 -17.41 4.76
C LEU A 40 5.22 -16.69 6.10
N ALA A 41 5.08 -17.45 7.19
CA ALA A 41 4.92 -16.90 8.53
C ALA A 41 6.17 -16.13 8.99
N THR A 42 7.37 -16.71 8.83
CA THR A 42 8.65 -16.06 9.16
C THR A 42 8.88 -14.79 8.35
N HIS A 43 8.44 -14.75 7.09
CA HIS A 43 8.55 -13.55 6.26
C HIS A 43 7.69 -12.39 6.80
N LEU A 44 6.45 -12.67 7.25
CA LEU A 44 5.61 -11.63 7.86
C LEU A 44 6.20 -11.11 9.16
N GLU A 45 6.75 -11.97 10.01
CA GLU A 45 7.41 -11.55 11.26
C GLU A 45 8.59 -10.63 10.98
N ALA A 46 9.47 -10.99 10.04
CA ALA A 46 10.60 -10.14 9.69
C ALA A 46 10.18 -8.84 9.00
N LEU A 47 9.07 -8.82 8.27
CA LEU A 47 8.52 -7.60 7.69
C LEU A 47 8.00 -6.66 8.78
N ASP A 48 7.32 -7.20 9.80
CA ASP A 48 6.86 -6.46 10.98
C ASP A 48 8.05 -5.79 11.69
N ASP A 49 9.10 -6.55 11.99
CA ASP A 49 10.33 -6.04 12.63
C ASP A 49 11.05 -4.98 11.77
N ALA A 50 11.13 -5.21 10.45
CA ALA A 50 11.73 -4.26 9.52
C ALA A 50 10.98 -2.91 9.49
N MET A 51 9.65 -2.93 9.61
CA MET A 51 8.84 -1.71 9.67
C MET A 51 9.05 -0.94 10.97
N ILE A 52 9.28 -1.62 12.09
CA ILE A 52 9.61 -0.96 13.37
C ILE A 52 10.92 -0.16 13.22
N ILE A 53 11.93 -0.76 12.60
CA ILE A 53 13.21 -0.09 12.32
C ILE A 53 13.02 1.08 11.36
N ALA A 54 12.27 0.89 10.27
CA ALA A 54 11.98 1.94 9.31
C ALA A 54 11.21 3.12 9.93
N ALA A 55 10.21 2.85 10.78
CA ALA A 55 9.45 3.88 11.48
C ALA A 55 10.34 4.67 12.46
N ALA A 56 11.25 3.99 13.18
CA ALA A 56 12.20 4.66 14.07
C ALA A 56 13.17 5.57 13.30
N GLN A 57 13.63 5.15 12.12
CA GLN A 57 14.59 5.89 11.31
C GLN A 57 13.97 7.03 10.51
N PHE A 58 12.81 6.80 9.88
CA PHE A 58 12.21 7.72 8.91
C PHE A 58 10.89 8.36 9.38
N GLY A 59 10.45 8.10 10.61
CA GLY A 59 9.13 8.52 11.11
C GLY A 59 8.82 10.00 10.93
N GLU A 60 9.79 10.90 11.17
CA GLU A 60 9.58 12.34 10.96
C GLU A 60 9.32 12.72 9.50
N ILE A 61 9.96 12.01 8.56
CA ILE A 61 9.79 12.26 7.13
C ILE A 61 8.48 11.63 6.64
N LEU A 62 8.21 10.37 7.00
CA LEU A 62 7.01 9.64 6.60
C LEU A 62 5.73 10.27 7.20
N GLY A 63 5.83 10.87 8.38
CA GLY A 63 4.78 11.64 9.01
C GLY A 63 4.61 13.07 8.48
N GLY A 64 5.50 13.52 7.58
CA GLY A 64 5.46 14.87 7.00
C GLY A 64 5.93 15.99 7.94
N GLY A 65 6.62 15.66 9.04
CA GLY A 65 7.19 16.62 9.97
C GLY A 65 8.35 17.42 9.38
N ARG A 66 9.07 16.86 8.40
CA ARG A 66 10.11 17.55 7.63
C ARG A 66 10.33 16.93 6.25
N GLN A 67 11.07 17.66 5.41
CA GLN A 67 11.56 17.15 4.13
C GLN A 67 12.85 16.34 4.30
N PRO A 68 13.09 15.31 3.47
CA PRO A 68 14.35 14.57 3.47
C PRO A 68 15.48 15.37 2.85
N ASP A 69 16.69 15.16 3.34
CA ASP A 69 17.93 15.59 2.67
C ASP A 69 18.29 14.67 1.48
N PRO A 70 19.32 14.99 0.67
CA PRO A 70 19.69 14.16 -0.48
C PRO A 70 20.02 12.70 -0.17
N ALA A 71 20.68 12.40 0.96
CA ALA A 71 21.00 11.01 1.33
C ALA A 71 19.75 10.27 1.80
N GLU A 72 18.90 10.94 2.59
CA GLU A 72 17.62 10.39 3.03
C GLU A 72 16.67 10.13 1.86
N ARG A 73 16.76 10.87 0.75
CA ARG A 73 16.00 10.57 -0.48
C ARG A 73 16.42 9.25 -1.10
N ASP A 74 17.71 8.94 -1.12
CA ASP A 74 18.23 7.65 -1.62
C ASP A 74 17.81 6.50 -0.69
N ASP A 75 17.81 6.75 0.62
CA ASP A 75 17.31 5.79 1.61
C ASP A 75 15.80 5.55 1.47
N LEU A 76 15.00 6.59 1.24
CA LEU A 76 13.55 6.45 0.99
C LEU A 76 13.27 5.70 -0.32
N LEU A 77 14.09 5.92 -1.35
CA LEU A 77 14.04 5.17 -2.61
C LEU A 77 14.29 3.68 -2.35
N THR A 78 15.28 3.37 -1.50
CA THR A 78 15.57 1.99 -1.08
C THR A 78 14.42 1.42 -0.25
N LEU A 79 13.91 2.19 0.72
CA LEU A 79 12.82 1.79 1.61
C LEU A 79 11.57 1.38 0.86
N HIS A 80 11.02 2.25 0.00
CA HIS A 80 9.77 1.93 -0.67
C HIS A 80 9.92 0.70 -1.57
N ARG A 81 11.05 0.57 -2.29
CA ARG A 81 11.28 -0.56 -3.18
C ARG A 81 11.46 -1.86 -2.41
N THR A 82 12.15 -1.83 -1.28
CA THR A 82 12.30 -3.00 -0.41
C THR A 82 10.96 -3.42 0.18
N LEU A 83 10.19 -2.49 0.76
CA LEU A 83 8.87 -2.79 1.32
C LEU A 83 7.90 -3.31 0.27
N ASP A 84 7.88 -2.67 -0.91
CA ASP A 84 7.16 -3.17 -2.07
C ASP A 84 7.59 -4.63 -2.30
N ILE A 85 8.84 -4.90 -2.69
CA ILE A 85 9.30 -6.26 -3.04
C ILE A 85 8.94 -7.32 -1.99
N LEU A 86 9.12 -7.02 -0.71
CA LEU A 86 8.76 -7.93 0.38
C LEU A 86 7.25 -8.21 0.39
N CYS A 87 6.39 -7.19 0.26
CA CYS A 87 4.94 -7.40 0.17
C CYS A 87 4.55 -8.28 -1.03
N ARG A 88 5.17 -8.10 -2.20
CA ARG A 88 4.92 -8.98 -3.36
C ARG A 88 5.43 -10.40 -3.16
N GLN A 89 6.59 -10.56 -2.52
CA GLN A 89 7.11 -11.87 -2.19
C GLN A 89 6.15 -12.64 -1.28
N TYR A 90 5.59 -11.96 -0.27
CA TYR A 90 4.52 -12.53 0.56
C TYR A 90 3.29 -12.93 -0.27
N ALA A 91 2.76 -12.01 -1.09
CA ALA A 91 1.55 -12.28 -1.88
C ALA A 91 1.74 -13.47 -2.85
N LEU A 92 2.88 -13.52 -3.57
CA LEU A 92 3.22 -14.64 -4.43
C LEU A 92 3.40 -15.95 -3.64
N GLY A 93 4.03 -15.87 -2.46
CA GLY A 93 4.16 -17.03 -1.57
C GLY A 93 2.80 -17.58 -1.15
N ALA A 94 1.88 -16.70 -0.74
CA ALA A 94 0.52 -17.07 -0.36
C ALA A 94 -0.26 -17.72 -1.52
N GLU A 95 -0.11 -17.19 -2.74
CA GLU A 95 -0.69 -17.79 -3.95
C GLU A 95 -0.12 -19.20 -4.21
N LEU A 96 1.21 -19.35 -4.18
CA LEU A 96 1.89 -20.63 -4.40
C LEU A 96 1.49 -21.72 -3.40
N SER A 97 1.27 -21.35 -2.13
CA SER A 97 0.82 -22.28 -1.09
C SER A 97 -0.70 -22.36 -0.96
N SER A 98 -1.47 -21.67 -1.81
CA SER A 98 -2.93 -21.54 -1.68
C SER A 98 -3.38 -21.08 -0.29
N SER A 99 -2.54 -20.30 0.40
CA SER A 99 -2.80 -19.77 1.73
C SER A 99 -3.63 -18.50 1.63
N VAL A 100 -4.70 -18.42 2.41
CA VAL A 100 -5.54 -17.23 2.47
C VAL A 100 -4.96 -16.25 3.50
N PRO A 101 -4.66 -14.99 3.13
CA PRO A 101 -4.22 -13.99 4.09
C PRO A 101 -5.20 -13.83 5.25
N ASN A 102 -4.68 -13.89 6.47
CA ASN A 102 -5.47 -13.66 7.68
C ASN A 102 -5.41 -12.18 8.11
N LEU A 103 -6.14 -11.84 9.18
CA LEU A 103 -6.15 -10.47 9.72
C LEU A 103 -4.74 -9.95 10.04
N ARG A 104 -3.85 -10.80 10.61
CA ARG A 104 -2.47 -10.39 10.93
C ARG A 104 -1.70 -10.03 9.66
N ALA A 105 -1.80 -10.86 8.63
CA ALA A 105 -1.18 -10.59 7.34
C ALA A 105 -1.68 -9.28 6.73
N GLY A 106 -3.00 -9.07 6.71
CA GLY A 106 -3.61 -7.82 6.21
C GLY A 106 -3.12 -6.58 6.96
N LYS A 107 -2.99 -6.65 8.29
CA LYS A 107 -2.43 -5.55 9.08
C LYS A 107 -0.98 -5.25 8.73
N ILE A 108 -0.11 -6.27 8.74
CA ILE A 108 1.32 -6.11 8.47
C ILE A 108 1.55 -5.59 7.05
N ILE A 109 0.91 -6.21 6.05
CA ILE A 109 1.03 -5.80 4.64
C ILE A 109 0.42 -4.42 4.42
N GLY A 110 -0.71 -4.11 5.07
CA GLY A 110 -1.31 -2.77 5.04
C GLY A 110 -0.37 -1.70 5.59
N THR A 111 0.25 -1.94 6.74
CA THR A 111 1.24 -1.03 7.33
C THR A 111 2.43 -0.85 6.39
N ALA A 112 2.96 -1.94 5.82
CA ALA A 112 4.09 -1.89 4.89
C ALA A 112 3.75 -1.10 3.63
N ALA A 113 2.56 -1.31 3.07
CA ALA A 113 2.05 -0.57 1.93
C ALA A 113 1.90 0.93 2.24
N LEU A 114 1.38 1.28 3.41
CA LEU A 114 1.26 2.68 3.83
C LEU A 114 2.63 3.35 3.95
N LEU A 115 3.60 2.71 4.61
CA LEU A 115 4.97 3.23 4.72
C LEU A 115 5.63 3.38 3.34
N SER A 116 5.43 2.40 2.45
CA SER A 116 5.95 2.46 1.08
C SER A 116 5.35 3.62 0.27
N ILE A 117 4.03 3.82 0.34
CA ILE A 117 3.34 4.97 -0.27
C ILE A 117 3.87 6.28 0.30
N LYS A 118 4.03 6.38 1.63
CA LYS A 118 4.58 7.57 2.30
C LYS A 118 6.03 7.85 1.93
N ALA A 119 6.84 6.82 1.70
CA ALA A 119 8.21 6.99 1.24
C ALA A 119 8.29 7.50 -0.21
N ARG A 120 7.31 7.17 -1.06
CA ARG A 120 7.21 7.68 -2.44
C ARG A 120 6.81 9.15 -2.53
N GLU A 121 6.04 9.65 -1.55
CA GLU A 121 5.49 11.01 -1.55
C GLU A 121 6.55 12.13 -1.68
N PRO A 122 7.57 12.24 -0.80
CA PRO A 122 8.61 13.27 -0.92
C PRO A 122 9.54 13.07 -2.13
N LEU A 123 9.50 11.89 -2.76
CA LEU A 123 10.25 11.58 -3.98
C LEU A 123 9.48 12.00 -5.24
N GLY A 124 8.19 12.33 -5.13
CA GLY A 124 7.33 12.65 -6.27
C GLY A 124 6.94 11.42 -7.10
N LEU A 125 6.95 10.22 -6.51
CA LEU A 125 6.77 8.94 -7.22
C LEU A 125 5.34 8.35 -7.15
N LEU A 126 4.42 9.02 -6.45
CA LEU A 126 3.01 8.59 -6.37
C LEU A 126 2.20 8.90 -7.63
N GLY A 127 2.68 9.80 -8.48
CA GLY A 127 1.89 10.33 -9.59
C GLY A 127 0.73 11.20 -9.12
N GLN A 128 -0.02 11.73 -10.08
CA GLN A 128 -1.15 12.61 -9.80
C GLN A 128 -2.32 11.81 -9.21
N ALA A 129 -2.96 12.36 -8.17
CA ALA A 129 -4.16 11.75 -7.63
C ALA A 129 -5.33 11.81 -8.63
N PRO A 130 -6.23 10.81 -8.64
CA PRO A 130 -7.45 10.87 -9.43
C PRO A 130 -8.21 12.18 -9.19
N LEU A 131 -8.59 12.86 -10.28
CA LEU A 131 -9.34 14.13 -10.31
C LEU A 131 -8.61 15.37 -9.73
N ASP A 132 -7.33 15.30 -9.36
CA ASP A 132 -6.66 16.38 -8.63
C ASP A 132 -6.69 17.74 -9.34
N ASP A 133 -6.57 17.76 -10.67
CA ASP A 133 -6.66 18.94 -11.54
C ASP A 133 -8.11 19.41 -11.82
N ARG A 134 -9.11 18.69 -11.33
CA ARG A 134 -10.55 18.91 -11.62
C ARG A 134 -11.36 19.23 -10.37
N LEU A 135 -10.69 19.50 -9.24
CA LEU A 135 -11.31 19.83 -7.95
C LEU A 135 -10.92 21.23 -7.51
N ASP A 136 -11.87 21.90 -6.87
CA ASP A 136 -11.67 23.22 -6.28
C ASP A 136 -10.83 23.10 -5.00
N PRO A 137 -9.85 23.99 -4.77
CA PRO A 137 -9.09 23.99 -3.54
C PRO A 137 -10.03 24.22 -2.35
N PRO A 138 -9.83 23.53 -1.22
CA PRO A 138 -10.68 23.71 -0.05
C PRO A 138 -10.52 25.14 0.49
N PRO A 139 -11.62 25.88 0.69
CA PRO A 139 -11.55 27.19 1.35
C PRO A 139 -11.17 27.03 2.82
N GLN A 140 -10.73 28.13 3.44
CA GLN A 140 -10.50 28.15 4.88
C GLN A 140 -11.83 28.00 5.64
N GLY A 141 -11.87 27.12 6.64
CA GLY A 141 -13.02 26.92 7.52
C GLY A 141 -13.80 25.63 7.24
N VAL A 142 -15.08 25.62 7.58
CA VAL A 142 -15.96 24.46 7.44
C VAL A 142 -16.72 24.55 6.11
N VAL A 143 -16.66 23.47 5.33
CA VAL A 143 -17.42 23.34 4.08
C VAL A 143 -18.53 22.31 4.28
N SER A 144 -19.76 22.68 3.96
CA SER A 144 -20.90 21.78 3.97
C SER A 144 -21.20 21.28 2.55
N GLY A 145 -21.57 20.01 2.42
CA GLY A 145 -21.91 19.40 1.15
C GLY A 145 -22.14 17.90 1.28
N PHE A 146 -22.32 17.26 0.14
CA PHE A 146 -22.54 15.82 0.03
C PHE A 146 -21.27 15.13 -0.43
N GLY A 147 -20.81 14.15 0.34
CA GLY A 147 -19.69 13.28 -0.04
C GLY A 147 -20.13 12.20 -1.02
N GLN A 148 -19.41 12.05 -2.12
CA GLN A 148 -19.66 10.99 -3.12
C GLN A 148 -18.33 10.48 -3.70
N LEU A 149 -18.25 9.19 -4.00
CA LEU A 149 -17.12 8.61 -4.72
C LEU A 149 -17.29 8.90 -6.21
N GLN A 150 -16.37 9.69 -6.78
CA GLN A 150 -16.43 10.07 -8.19
C GLN A 150 -15.31 9.42 -8.98
N LEU A 151 -15.69 8.67 -10.03
CA LEU A 151 -14.76 8.08 -10.98
C LEU A 151 -14.12 9.13 -11.89
N VAL A 152 -12.88 8.87 -12.33
CA VAL A 152 -12.20 9.67 -13.35
C VAL A 152 -12.93 9.58 -14.69
N ASP A 153 -13.36 8.37 -15.04
CA ASP A 153 -14.09 8.01 -16.24
C ASP A 153 -15.06 6.86 -15.91
N GLN A 154 -16.34 7.01 -16.24
CA GLN A 154 -17.40 6.03 -15.94
C GLN A 154 -17.25 4.76 -16.80
N ASP A 155 -16.71 4.89 -18.01
CA ASP A 155 -16.49 3.77 -18.93
C ASP A 155 -15.16 3.05 -18.64
N LYS A 156 -14.29 3.67 -17.83
CA LYS A 156 -12.97 3.16 -17.45
C LYS A 156 -12.76 3.29 -15.93
N PRO A 157 -13.54 2.57 -15.11
CA PRO A 157 -13.45 2.66 -13.66
C PRO A 157 -12.06 2.27 -13.10
N TRP A 158 -11.26 1.51 -13.87
CA TRP A 158 -9.86 1.18 -13.53
C TRP A 158 -8.93 2.40 -13.47
N MET A 159 -9.32 3.54 -14.05
CA MET A 159 -8.61 4.82 -13.87
C MET A 159 -8.78 5.39 -12.46
N GLY A 160 -9.55 4.71 -11.61
CA GLY A 160 -9.79 5.07 -10.23
C GLY A 160 -10.82 6.19 -10.07
N GLY A 161 -10.83 6.73 -8.87
CA GLY A 161 -11.76 7.76 -8.45
C GLY A 161 -11.31 8.39 -7.14
N ARG A 162 -12.04 9.40 -6.71
CA ARG A 162 -11.77 10.10 -5.45
C ARG A 162 -13.07 10.45 -4.75
N TRP A 163 -13.05 10.45 -3.42
CA TRP A 163 -14.12 11.06 -2.67
C TRP A 163 -14.14 12.56 -2.93
N VAL A 164 -15.32 13.08 -3.25
CA VAL A 164 -15.54 14.49 -3.56
C VAL A 164 -16.67 15.00 -2.69
N LEU A 165 -16.44 16.13 -2.02
CA LEU A 165 -17.49 16.90 -1.40
C LEU A 165 -18.08 17.85 -2.44
N LYS A 166 -19.37 17.68 -2.73
CA LYS A 166 -20.13 18.58 -3.60
C LYS A 166 -20.98 19.52 -2.76
N THR A 167 -20.73 20.82 -2.85
CA THR A 167 -21.53 21.85 -2.14
C THR A 167 -22.88 22.06 -2.83
N GLU A 168 -23.82 22.72 -2.15
CA GLU A 168 -25.10 23.13 -2.76
C GLU A 168 -24.91 24.10 -3.93
N ALA A 169 -23.88 24.94 -3.87
CA ALA A 169 -23.51 25.86 -4.95
C ALA A 169 -22.74 25.17 -6.10
N GLY A 170 -22.52 23.85 -6.01
CA GLY A 170 -21.94 23.03 -7.07
C GLY A 170 -20.41 22.97 -7.12
N GLN A 171 -19.71 23.59 -6.15
CA GLN A 171 -18.25 23.43 -6.01
C GLN A 171 -17.92 21.99 -5.60
N ARG A 172 -16.73 21.55 -5.98
CA ARG A 172 -16.26 20.16 -5.82
C ARG A 172 -14.91 20.16 -5.13
N HIS A 173 -14.88 19.80 -3.86
CA HIS A 173 -13.66 19.78 -3.06
C HIS A 173 -13.15 18.34 -2.84
N PRO A 174 -11.83 18.14 -2.69
CA PRO A 174 -11.29 16.84 -2.31
C PRO A 174 -11.82 16.43 -0.93
N LEU A 175 -12.16 15.14 -0.83
CA LEU A 175 -12.58 14.49 0.41
C LEU A 175 -11.78 13.18 0.54
N THR A 176 -11.66 12.67 1.77
CA THR A 176 -11.00 11.38 2.05
C THR A 176 -11.98 10.40 2.68
N LEU A 177 -11.73 9.10 2.55
CA LEU A 177 -12.50 8.08 3.26
C LEU A 177 -12.41 8.29 4.78
N SER A 178 -11.26 8.71 5.30
CA SER A 178 -11.10 9.03 6.73
C SER A 178 -12.07 10.13 7.18
N MET A 179 -12.24 11.21 6.39
CA MET A 179 -13.23 12.26 6.66
C MET A 179 -14.66 11.72 6.59
N MET A 180 -14.96 10.79 5.68
CA MET A 180 -16.26 10.12 5.61
C MET A 180 -16.51 9.24 6.85
N MET A 181 -15.48 8.64 7.42
CA MET A 181 -15.57 7.76 8.60
C MET A 181 -15.70 8.52 9.92
N PHE A 182 -15.46 9.84 9.94
CA PHE A 182 -15.65 10.67 11.14
C PHE A 182 -17.11 10.65 11.61
N ASP A 183 -17.34 10.64 12.92
CA ASP A 183 -18.70 10.51 13.50
C ASP A 183 -19.64 11.65 13.12
N SER A 184 -19.10 12.84 12.86
CA SER A 184 -19.85 14.03 12.48
C SER A 184 -20.20 14.11 11.00
N SER A 185 -19.79 13.14 10.16
CA SER A 185 -20.01 13.20 8.71
C SER A 185 -21.48 12.97 8.30
N GLY A 186 -22.27 12.31 9.15
CA GLY A 186 -23.67 11.97 8.87
C GLY A 186 -23.87 10.94 7.74
N VAL A 187 -22.79 10.35 7.22
CA VAL A 187 -22.84 9.41 6.08
C VAL A 187 -23.09 7.97 6.54
N ASN A 188 -23.64 7.16 5.64
CA ASN A 188 -23.67 5.72 5.86
C ASN A 188 -22.26 5.14 5.68
N LYS A 189 -21.52 4.99 6.79
CA LYS A 189 -20.14 4.51 6.79
C LYS A 189 -19.97 3.13 6.14
N ASN A 190 -20.95 2.25 6.30
CA ASN A 190 -20.90 0.92 5.70
C ASN A 190 -21.04 0.99 4.17
N ALA A 191 -21.93 1.85 3.66
CA ALA A 191 -22.07 2.08 2.22
C ALA A 191 -20.81 2.70 1.63
N ALA A 192 -20.23 3.72 2.28
CA ALA A 192 -19.00 4.34 1.82
C ALA A 192 -17.81 3.35 1.80
N ARG A 193 -17.67 2.50 2.83
CA ARG A 193 -16.65 1.43 2.81
C ARG A 193 -16.89 0.44 1.67
N GLN A 194 -18.13 0.07 1.41
CA GLN A 194 -18.47 -0.87 0.33
C GLN A 194 -18.15 -0.27 -1.04
N GLU A 195 -18.56 0.97 -1.31
CA GLU A 195 -18.27 1.67 -2.57
C GLU A 195 -16.76 1.77 -2.82
N HIS A 196 -15.98 2.12 -1.79
CA HIS A 196 -14.54 2.20 -1.91
C HIS A 196 -13.93 0.83 -2.19
N ARG A 197 -14.36 -0.22 -1.47
CA ARG A 197 -13.92 -1.60 -1.67
C ARG A 197 -14.19 -2.08 -3.09
N ASP A 198 -15.37 -1.77 -3.64
CA ASP A 198 -15.76 -2.21 -4.97
C ASP A 198 -14.94 -1.53 -6.07
N LEU A 199 -14.62 -0.24 -5.92
CA LEU A 199 -13.71 0.45 -6.82
C LEU A 199 -12.29 -0.11 -6.73
N LEU A 200 -11.80 -0.38 -5.51
CA LEU A 200 -10.46 -0.92 -5.30
C LEU A 200 -10.32 -2.32 -5.92
N ARG A 201 -11.34 -3.18 -5.79
CA ARG A 201 -11.43 -4.46 -6.52
C ARG A 201 -11.43 -4.30 -8.04
N THR A 202 -12.18 -3.32 -8.56
CA THR A 202 -12.19 -3.04 -9.99
C THR A 202 -10.79 -2.70 -10.51
N CYS A 203 -10.01 -1.93 -9.75
CA CYS A 203 -8.61 -1.65 -10.09
C CYS A 203 -7.70 -2.88 -9.93
N ILE A 204 -7.91 -3.73 -8.92
CA ILE A 204 -7.17 -4.99 -8.75
C ILE A 204 -7.37 -5.89 -9.99
N ASP A 205 -8.61 -6.07 -10.43
CA ASP A 205 -8.94 -6.91 -11.59
C ASP A 205 -8.29 -6.38 -12.87
N ALA A 206 -8.23 -5.05 -13.02
CA ALA A 206 -7.60 -4.40 -14.17
C ALA A 206 -6.06 -4.58 -14.22
N ALA A 207 -5.41 -4.97 -13.12
CA ALA A 207 -3.95 -5.16 -13.10
C ALA A 207 -3.48 -6.36 -13.93
N GLY A 208 -4.38 -7.23 -14.38
CA GLY A 208 -4.12 -8.28 -15.37
C GLY A 208 -4.47 -7.90 -16.81
N ALA A 209 -5.05 -6.72 -17.04
CA ALA A 209 -5.54 -6.28 -18.34
C ALA A 209 -4.52 -5.40 -19.09
N ASP A 210 -4.74 -5.23 -20.39
CA ASP A 210 -3.97 -4.30 -21.22
C ASP A 210 -4.52 -2.86 -21.08
N VAL A 211 -4.21 -2.25 -19.94
CA VAL A 211 -4.50 -0.85 -19.62
C VAL A 211 -3.22 -0.08 -19.37
N ASP A 212 -3.30 1.25 -19.36
CA ASP A 212 -2.16 2.12 -19.05
C ASP A 212 -1.64 1.84 -17.62
N PRO A 213 -0.42 1.30 -17.47
CA PRO A 213 0.05 0.86 -16.16
C PRO A 213 0.33 2.04 -15.22
N PHE A 214 0.76 3.19 -15.75
CA PHE A 214 1.03 4.35 -14.91
C PHE A 214 -0.25 4.86 -14.23
N THR A 215 -1.32 5.05 -15.01
CA THR A 215 -2.63 5.48 -14.50
C THR A 215 -3.20 4.48 -13.50
N LEU A 216 -3.15 3.18 -13.82
CA LEU A 216 -3.67 2.15 -12.91
C LEU A 216 -2.88 2.08 -11.59
N ALA A 217 -1.55 2.18 -11.65
CA ALA A 217 -0.72 2.21 -10.45
C ALA A 217 -1.03 3.43 -9.57
N CYS A 218 -1.24 4.61 -10.17
CA CYS A 218 -1.66 5.80 -9.43
C CYS A 218 -3.03 5.58 -8.78
N ALA A 219 -4.00 5.02 -9.52
CA ALA A 219 -5.33 4.73 -8.99
C ALA A 219 -5.29 3.76 -7.81
N LEU A 220 -4.55 2.66 -7.92
CA LEU A 220 -4.38 1.67 -6.85
C LEU A 220 -3.71 2.28 -5.62
N ASP A 221 -2.62 3.03 -5.78
CA ASP A 221 -1.93 3.66 -4.65
C ASP A 221 -2.79 4.67 -3.92
N TRP A 222 -3.52 5.54 -4.63
CA TRP A 222 -4.35 6.56 -3.99
C TRP A 222 -5.59 5.97 -3.31
N LEU A 223 -6.23 4.97 -3.91
CA LEU A 223 -7.34 4.26 -3.27
C LEU A 223 -6.85 3.48 -2.05
N LEU A 224 -5.77 2.70 -2.19
CA LEU A 224 -5.21 1.95 -1.08
C LEU A 224 -4.73 2.88 0.04
N TYR A 225 -4.08 4.00 -0.29
CA TYR A 225 -3.71 5.03 0.69
C TYR A 225 -4.92 5.53 1.47
N ASP A 226 -5.98 5.92 0.79
CA ASP A 226 -7.18 6.46 1.43
C ASP A 226 -7.90 5.41 2.29
N TRP A 227 -7.92 4.15 1.85
CA TRP A 227 -8.38 3.02 2.66
C TRP A 227 -7.55 2.85 3.92
N LEU A 228 -6.22 2.77 3.80
CA LEU A 228 -5.30 2.54 4.91
C LEU A 228 -5.34 3.70 5.91
N MET A 229 -5.35 4.95 5.43
CA MET A 229 -5.46 6.15 6.28
C MET A 229 -6.77 6.19 7.07
N ALA A 230 -7.86 5.63 6.55
CA ALA A 230 -9.14 5.53 7.25
C ALA A 230 -9.18 4.41 8.31
N HIS A 231 -8.19 3.51 8.31
CA HIS A 231 -8.13 2.33 9.18
C HIS A 231 -6.83 2.26 10.00
N ARG A 232 -6.21 3.41 10.28
CA ARG A 232 -5.07 3.48 11.20
C ARG A 232 -5.55 3.41 12.64
N ALA A 233 -4.73 2.83 13.52
CA ALA A 233 -5.00 2.75 14.95
C ALA A 233 -5.23 4.13 15.59
N ASP A 234 -4.42 5.12 15.17
CA ASP A 234 -4.51 6.50 15.61
C ASP A 234 -3.89 7.46 14.57
N PRO A 235 -4.09 8.79 14.69
CA PRO A 235 -3.57 9.76 13.72
C PRO A 235 -2.04 9.80 13.58
N ASP A 236 -1.31 9.42 14.63
CA ASP A 236 0.16 9.50 14.73
C ASP A 236 0.84 8.14 14.43
N SER A 237 0.05 7.07 14.30
CA SER A 237 0.52 5.74 13.95
C SER A 237 0.30 5.39 12.47
N ALA A 238 1.19 4.57 11.93
CA ALA A 238 1.00 3.90 10.63
C ALA A 238 0.37 2.51 10.78
N GLU A 239 0.20 2.01 12.01
CA GLU A 239 -0.37 0.70 12.28
C GLU A 239 -1.80 0.60 11.75
N ILE A 240 -2.04 -0.40 10.92
CA ILE A 240 -3.35 -0.68 10.36
C ILE A 240 -4.15 -1.57 11.29
N GLU A 241 -5.38 -1.15 11.57
CA GLU A 241 -6.37 -1.93 12.29
C GLU A 241 -7.40 -2.51 11.32
N ILE A 242 -7.68 -3.79 11.51
CA ILE A 242 -8.74 -4.51 10.81
C ILE A 242 -9.61 -5.15 11.89
N PRO A 243 -10.90 -4.77 11.98
CA PRO A 243 -11.82 -5.36 12.93
C PRO A 243 -11.94 -6.88 12.75
N LYS A 244 -12.20 -7.59 13.84
CA LYS A 244 -12.51 -9.03 13.77
C LYS A 244 -13.79 -9.23 12.93
N GLY A 245 -13.78 -10.21 12.02
CA GLY A 245 -14.89 -10.44 11.09
C GLY A 245 -14.77 -9.66 9.77
N SER A 246 -13.69 -8.91 9.57
CA SER A 246 -13.34 -8.22 8.32
C SER A 246 -12.21 -8.92 7.57
N GLU A 247 -12.18 -10.25 7.56
CA GLU A 247 -11.14 -11.04 6.86
C GLU A 247 -11.08 -10.73 5.36
N ALA A 248 -12.22 -10.39 4.75
CA ALA A 248 -12.28 -9.96 3.36
C ALA A 248 -11.51 -8.64 3.09
N ASP A 249 -11.40 -7.76 4.09
CA ASP A 249 -10.64 -6.52 3.97
C ASP A 249 -9.13 -6.79 4.06
N ALA A 250 -8.72 -7.76 4.90
CA ALA A 250 -7.33 -8.21 4.96
C ALA A 250 -6.86 -8.81 3.63
N ILE A 251 -7.69 -9.65 3.01
CA ILE A 251 -7.41 -10.23 1.68
C ILE A 251 -7.31 -9.11 0.63
N MET A 252 -8.28 -8.20 0.60
CA MET A 252 -8.30 -7.08 -0.33
C MET A 252 -7.04 -6.20 -0.20
N ILE A 253 -6.56 -5.91 1.01
CA ILE A 253 -5.33 -5.12 1.22
C ILE A 253 -4.11 -5.82 0.62
N VAL A 254 -3.99 -7.14 0.80
CA VAL A 254 -2.88 -7.92 0.23
C VAL A 254 -2.97 -7.92 -1.30
N ASP A 255 -4.14 -8.16 -1.85
CA ASP A 255 -4.39 -8.17 -3.30
C ASP A 255 -4.10 -6.80 -3.94
N ALA A 256 -4.55 -5.72 -3.29
CA ALA A 256 -4.32 -4.35 -3.70
C ALA A 256 -2.84 -3.98 -3.74
N THR A 257 -2.12 -4.33 -2.67
CA THR A 257 -0.68 -4.10 -2.56
C THR A 257 0.05 -4.84 -3.69
N ALA A 258 -0.27 -6.12 -3.88
CA ALA A 258 0.32 -6.94 -4.95
C ALA A 258 -0.01 -6.40 -6.35
N ALA A 259 -1.26 -5.97 -6.59
CA ALA A 259 -1.70 -5.40 -7.84
C ALA A 259 -1.01 -4.06 -8.14
N SER A 260 -0.90 -3.16 -7.15
CA SER A 260 -0.22 -1.87 -7.30
C SER A 260 1.22 -2.11 -7.74
N MET A 261 1.93 -2.96 -7.01
CA MET A 261 3.31 -3.27 -7.30
C MET A 261 3.53 -3.95 -8.64
N ARG A 262 2.73 -4.96 -8.98
CA ARG A 262 2.80 -5.64 -10.28
C ARG A 262 2.62 -4.63 -11.42
N THR A 263 1.73 -3.68 -11.23
CA THR A 263 1.48 -2.62 -12.20
C THR A 263 2.66 -1.65 -12.26
N ARG A 264 3.22 -1.22 -11.11
CA ARG A 264 4.40 -0.35 -11.03
C ARG A 264 5.65 -0.98 -11.66
N ALA A 265 5.87 -2.28 -11.46
CA ALA A 265 7.02 -2.99 -12.03
C ALA A 265 7.04 -3.01 -13.57
N ARG A 266 5.92 -2.66 -14.24
CA ARG A 266 5.89 -2.50 -15.70
C ARG A 266 6.64 -1.25 -16.20
N PHE A 267 6.91 -0.28 -15.32
CA PHE A 267 7.59 0.97 -15.68
C PHE A 267 8.66 1.45 -14.70
N ASP A 268 8.71 0.93 -13.45
CA ASP A 268 9.83 1.15 -12.53
C ASP A 268 10.82 -0.03 -12.62
N PRO A 269 11.98 0.13 -13.28
CA PRO A 269 12.97 -0.94 -13.40
C PRO A 269 13.53 -1.38 -12.04
N GLY A 270 13.49 -0.50 -11.03
CA GLY A 270 13.91 -0.84 -9.67
C GLY A 270 13.08 -1.99 -9.09
N LEU A 271 11.79 -2.07 -9.41
CA LEU A 271 10.89 -3.09 -8.86
C LEU A 271 10.93 -4.43 -9.62
N THR A 272 11.68 -4.50 -10.73
CA THR A 272 11.83 -5.73 -11.53
C THR A 272 12.96 -6.63 -11.02
N GLY A 273 13.89 -6.08 -10.22
CA GLY A 273 14.96 -6.86 -9.62
C GLY A 273 14.44 -7.77 -8.51
N ALA A 274 14.72 -9.07 -8.59
CA ALA A 274 14.34 -10.02 -7.54
C ALA A 274 15.06 -9.76 -6.20
N LEU A 275 16.09 -8.90 -6.17
CA LEU A 275 17.10 -8.81 -5.11
C LEU A 275 17.65 -7.38 -4.94
N ILE A 276 16.82 -6.42 -4.53
CA ILE A 276 17.31 -5.09 -4.10
C ILE A 276 17.97 -5.22 -2.72
N GLY A 277 19.10 -4.52 -2.51
CA GLY A 277 19.82 -4.50 -1.23
C GLY A 277 21.04 -5.42 -1.15
N ARG A 278 21.62 -5.83 -2.29
CA ARG A 278 22.95 -6.45 -2.30
C ARG A 278 24.01 -5.39 -1.96
N PRO A 279 25.03 -5.69 -1.14
CA PRO A 279 26.26 -4.89 -1.13
C PRO A 279 26.97 -4.91 -2.48
#